data_AF-A0A9D5WAY0-F1
#
_entry.id   AF-A0A9D5WAY0-F1
#
_cell.length_a   1.000
_cell.length_b   1.000
_cell.length_c   1.000
_cell.angle_alpha   90.00
_cell.angle_beta   90.00
_cell.angle_gamma   90.00
#
_symmetry.space_group_name_H-M   'P 1'
#
loop_
_entity.id
_entity.type
_entity.pdbx_description
1 polymer ?
#
loop_
_entity_poly.entity_id
_entity_poly.type
_entity_poly.pdbx_seq_one_letter_code
_entity_poly.pdbx_strand_id
1 'polypeptide(L)'
;MVFDTLKEFAMAALGAQEMVRNFVEDLVKKGELSESQGMKMVKEWSEKLGKTGSEFSSNLSETISSVLEKMNLAKKDDIEKLTKKVNSLSARVSALEGTKNTDDEKH
;
A
#
# COMPACT_ATOMS: atom_id res chain seq x y z
N MET A 1 13.39 -2.96 -8.12
CA MET A 1 13.97 -1.95 -7.21
C MET A 1 13.11 -1.74 -5.96
N VAL A 2 11.99 -1.01 -5.98
CA VAL A 2 11.20 -0.75 -4.75
C VAL A 2 10.62 -2.02 -4.12
N PHE A 3 10.16 -2.96 -4.94
CA PHE A 3 9.63 -4.25 -4.46
C PHE A 3 10.71 -5.15 -3.82
N ASP A 4 11.93 -5.14 -4.36
CA ASP A 4 13.05 -5.96 -3.85
C ASP A 4 13.52 -5.46 -2.48
N THR A 5 13.66 -4.14 -2.31
CA THR A 5 14.00 -3.53 -1.02
C THR A 5 12.95 -3.78 0.05
N LEU A 6 11.67 -3.86 -0.33
CA LEU A 6 10.59 -4.18 0.61
C LEU A 6 10.64 -5.66 1.04
N LYS A 7 10.97 -6.56 0.10
CA LYS A 7 11.16 -7.99 0.38
C LYS A 7 12.34 -8.24 1.31
N GLU A 8 13.48 -7.58 1.08
CA GLU A 8 14.64 -7.65 1.97
C GLU A 8 14.32 -7.14 3.38
N PHE A 9 13.61 -6.01 3.48
CA PHE A 9 13.18 -5.48 4.76
C PHE A 9 12.22 -6.44 5.50
N ALA A 10 11.28 -7.06 4.79
CA ALA A 10 10.39 -8.06 5.38
C ALA A 10 11.14 -9.28 5.92
N MET A 11 12.11 -9.81 5.17
CA MET A 11 12.93 -10.93 5.65
C MET A 11 13.80 -10.54 6.86
N ALA A 12 14.38 -9.33 6.85
CA ALA A 12 15.13 -8.82 7.98
C ALA A 12 14.24 -8.62 9.24
N ALA A 13 13.02 -8.11 9.06
CA ALA A 13 12.06 -7.94 10.14
C ALA A 13 11.63 -9.28 10.76
N LEU A 14 11.39 -10.31 9.94
CA LEU A 14 11.10 -11.66 10.42
C LEU A 14 12.28 -12.25 11.19
N GLY A 15 13.51 -12.08 10.68
CA GLY A 15 14.72 -12.52 11.37
C GLY A 15 14.95 -11.79 12.71
N ALA A 16 14.58 -10.51 12.80
CA ALA A 16 14.68 -9.74 14.04
C ALA A 16 13.74 -10.29 15.14
N GLN A 17 12.53 -10.71 14.78
CA GLN A 17 11.58 -11.30 15.73
C GLN A 17 12.10 -12.61 16.31
N GLU A 18 12.68 -13.47 15.47
CA GLU A 18 13.24 -14.75 15.88
C GLU A 18 14.50 -14.56 16.75
N MET A 19 15.35 -13.59 16.41
CA MET A 19 16.52 -13.23 17.21
C MET A 19 16.15 -12.73 18.61
N VAL A 20 15.13 -11.86 18.72
CA VAL A 20 14.64 -11.37 20.02
C VAL A 20 14.11 -12.50 20.88
N ARG A 21 13.38 -13.45 20.28
CA ARG A 21 12.84 -14.61 21.00
C ARG A 21 13.95 -15.51 21.53
N ASN A 22 14.94 -15.83 20.69
CA ASN A 22 16.09 -16.64 21.08
C ASN A 22 16.93 -15.96 22.17
N PHE A 23 17.13 -14.63 22.07
CA PHE A 23 17.85 -13.86 23.08
C PHE A 23 17.16 -13.93 24.45
N VAL A 24 15.83 -13.78 24.48
CA VAL A 24 15.06 -13.89 25.72
C VAL A 24 15.09 -15.31 26.28
N GLU A 25 14.97 -16.34 25.42
CA GLU A 25 15.09 -17.74 25.85
C GLU A 25 16.48 -18.06 26.44
N ASP A 26 17.55 -17.48 25.87
CA ASP A 26 18.90 -17.67 26.39
C ASP A 26 19.11 -17.00 27.75
N LEU A 27 18.51 -15.82 27.99
CA LEU A 27 18.53 -15.17 29.30
C LEU A 27 17.76 -15.99 30.35
N VAL A 28 16.66 -16.63 29.96
CA VAL A 28 15.91 -17.55 30.82
C VAL A 28 16.73 -18.80 31.13
N LYS A 29 17.38 -19.41 30.14
CA LYS A 29 18.24 -20.60 30.33
C LYS A 29 19.45 -20.31 31.22
N LYS A 30 20.02 -19.11 31.13
CA LYS A 30 21.12 -18.67 32.00
C LYS A 30 20.68 -18.36 33.43
N GLY A 31 19.36 -18.38 33.71
CA GLY A 31 18.79 -18.03 35.00
C GLY A 31 18.82 -16.53 35.30
N GLU A 32 19.18 -15.69 34.32
CA GLU A 32 19.19 -14.23 34.42
C GLU A 32 17.78 -13.64 34.38
N LEU A 33 16.83 -14.39 33.81
CA LEU A 33 15.40 -14.10 33.83
C LEU A 33 14.58 -15.34 34.24
N SER A 34 13.44 -15.13 34.90
CA SER A 34 12.43 -16.19 35.01
C SER A 34 11.67 -16.38 33.69
N GLU A 35 11.13 -17.58 33.45
CA GLU A 35 10.24 -17.83 32.30
C GLU A 35 9.08 -16.83 32.21
N SER A 36 8.52 -16.45 33.36
CA SER A 36 7.44 -15.47 33.44
C SER A 36 7.87 -14.06 33.01
N GLN A 37 9.10 -13.65 33.32
CA GLN A 37 9.64 -12.35 32.90
C GLN A 37 9.96 -12.35 31.39
N GLY A 38 10.53 -13.43 30.87
CA GLY A 38 10.85 -13.54 29.45
C GLY A 38 9.61 -13.51 28.57
N MET A 39 8.59 -14.28 28.94
CA MET A 39 7.31 -14.32 28.22
C MET A 39 6.60 -12.95 28.23
N LYS A 40 6.69 -12.22 29.34
CA LYS A 40 6.13 -10.87 29.46
C LYS A 40 6.86 -9.86 28.57
N MET A 41 8.18 -9.97 28.46
CA MET A 41 9.00 -9.08 27.64
C MET A 41 8.74 -9.27 26.13
N VAL A 42 8.62 -10.53 25.68
CA VAL A 42 8.23 -10.85 24.30
C VAL A 42 6.83 -10.32 24.00
N LYS A 43 5.88 -10.50 24.94
CA LYS A 43 4.50 -10.01 24.79
C LYS A 43 4.43 -8.50 24.70
N GLU A 44 5.11 -7.77 25.59
CA GLU A 44 5.15 -6.30 25.55
C GLU A 44 5.81 -5.77 24.27
N TRP A 45 6.85 -6.43 23.78
CA TRP A 45 7.49 -6.08 22.51
C TRP A 45 6.56 -6.28 21.31
N SER A 46 5.85 -7.42 21.27
CA SER A 46 4.86 -7.70 20.23
C SER A 46 3.66 -6.74 20.28
N GLU A 47 3.16 -6.40 21.46
CA GLU A 47 2.06 -5.44 21.63
C GLU A 47 2.48 -4.02 21.19
N LYS A 48 3.70 -3.59 21.52
CA LYS A 48 4.25 -2.32 21.05
C LYS A 48 4.39 -2.31 19.54
N LEU A 49 4.92 -3.38 18.93
CA LEU A 49 5.00 -3.52 17.47
C LEU A 49 3.63 -3.47 16.80
N GLY A 50 2.62 -4.15 17.36
CA GLY A 50 1.25 -4.13 16.82
C GLY A 50 0.62 -2.73 16.84
N LYS A 51 0.76 -2.00 17.95
CA LYS A 51 0.23 -0.63 18.08
C LYS A 51 0.97 0.35 17.17
N THR A 52 2.30 0.33 17.19
CA THR A 52 3.12 1.20 16.34
C THR A 52 2.95 0.88 14.86
N GLY A 53 2.78 -0.38 14.48
CA GLY A 53 2.55 -0.78 13.09
C GLY A 53 1.22 -0.26 12.53
N SER A 54 0.16 -0.26 13.34
CA SER A 54 -1.16 0.28 12.97
C SER A 54 -1.10 1.78 12.68
N GLU A 55 -0.55 2.56 13.61
CA GLU A 55 -0.39 4.02 13.45
C GLU A 55 0.56 4.35 12.29
N PHE A 56 1.65 3.58 12.14
CA PHE A 56 2.59 3.73 11.05
C PHE A 56 1.95 3.47 9.68
N SER A 57 1.15 2.40 9.54
CA SER A 57 0.43 2.09 8.30
C SER A 57 -0.49 3.22 7.87
N SER A 58 -1.24 3.79 8.82
CA SER A 58 -2.15 4.92 8.56
C SER A 58 -1.37 6.16 8.09
N ASN A 59 -0.33 6.54 8.82
CA ASN A 59 0.50 7.71 8.49
C ASN A 59 1.25 7.53 7.16
N LEU A 60 1.71 6.30 6.87
CA LEU A 60 2.40 5.97 5.62
C LEU A 60 1.43 6.06 4.43
N SER A 61 0.20 5.55 4.58
CA SER A 61 -0.83 5.62 3.54
C SER A 61 -1.22 7.07 3.20
N GLU A 62 -1.37 7.92 4.22
CA GLU A 62 -1.61 9.36 4.01
C GLU A 62 -0.42 10.06 3.35
N THR A 63 0.80 9.71 3.76
CA THR A 63 2.03 10.27 3.16
C THR A 63 2.16 9.88 1.70
N ILE A 64 1.96 8.60 1.36
CA ILE A 64 1.98 8.12 -0.02
C ILE A 64 0.87 8.80 -0.83
N SER A 65 -0.35 8.90 -0.29
CA SER A 65 -1.46 9.58 -0.96
C SER A 65 -1.13 11.05 -1.24
N SER A 66 -0.57 11.75 -0.26
CA SER A 66 -0.16 13.15 -0.39
C SER A 66 0.97 13.36 -1.39
N VAL A 67 1.95 12.44 -1.44
CA VAL A 67 3.04 12.47 -2.42
C VAL A 67 2.52 12.20 -3.82
N LEU A 68 1.64 11.21 -4.00
CA LEU A 68 1.01 10.91 -5.28
C LEU A 68 0.18 12.08 -5.80
N GLU A 69 -0.56 12.76 -4.91
CA GLU A 69 -1.30 13.99 -5.24
C GLU A 69 -0.36 15.14 -5.64
N LYS A 70 0.75 15.34 -4.91
CA LYS A 70 1.75 16.37 -5.24
C LYS A 70 2.53 16.09 -6.52
N MET A 71 2.68 14.83 -6.92
CA MET A 71 3.37 14.44 -8.16
C MET A 71 2.49 14.56 -9.41
N ASN A 72 1.24 15.06 -9.30
CA ASN A 72 0.26 15.11 -10.39
C ASN A 72 0.08 13.74 -11.09
N LEU A 73 0.33 12.65 -10.35
CA LEU A 73 0.16 11.29 -10.85
C LEU A 73 -1.33 10.94 -10.74
N ALA A 74 -2.00 10.86 -11.89
CA ALA A 74 -3.41 10.48 -11.96
C ALA A 74 -3.63 9.11 -11.30
N LYS A 75 -4.60 9.03 -10.38
CA LYS A 75 -4.99 7.75 -9.77
C LYS A 75 -5.65 6.89 -10.86
N LYS A 76 -5.66 5.56 -10.68
CA LYS A 76 -6.29 4.63 -11.64
C LYS A 76 -7.74 5.03 -11.97
N ASP A 77 -8.49 5.49 -10.97
CA ASP A 77 -9.86 5.97 -11.12
C ASP A 77 -9.99 7.20 -12.02
N ASP A 78 -8.99 8.09 -12.01
CA ASP A 78 -8.97 9.27 -12.85
C ASP A 78 -8.76 8.89 -14.32
N ILE A 79 -7.89 7.90 -14.57
CA ILE A 79 -7.67 7.32 -15.91
C ILE A 79 -8.95 6.63 -16.42
N GLU A 80 -9.65 5.87 -15.58
CA GLU A 80 -10.92 5.23 -15.96
C GLU A 80 -12.02 6.26 -16.26
N LYS A 81 -12.16 7.30 -15.43
CA LYS A 81 -13.11 8.41 -15.69
C LYS A 81 -12.79 9.12 -16.99
N LEU A 82 -11.52 9.38 -17.27
CA LEU A 82 -11.09 10.02 -18.52
C LEU A 82 -11.38 9.13 -19.72
N THR A 83 -11.09 7.83 -19.63
CA THR A 83 -11.39 6.84 -20.68
C THR A 83 -12.89 6.78 -20.99
N LYS A 84 -13.75 6.76 -19.96
CA LYS A 84 -15.22 6.80 -20.16
C LYS A 84 -15.67 8.10 -20.86
N LYS A 85 -15.12 9.25 -20.45
CA LYS A 85 -15.43 10.54 -21.09
C LYS A 85 -14.99 10.57 -22.55
N VAL A 86 -13.79 10.07 -22.85
CA VAL A 86 -13.27 9.97 -24.22
C VAL A 86 -14.16 9.07 -25.06
N ASN A 87 -14.54 7.88 -24.57
CA ASN A 87 -15.42 6.97 -25.30
C ASN A 87 -16.81 7.58 -25.56
N SER A 88 -17.40 8.25 -24.57
CA SER A 88 -18.68 8.93 -24.72
C SER A 88 -18.60 10.07 -25.73
N LEU A 89 -17.52 10.86 -25.70
CA LEU A 89 -17.32 11.94 -26.66
C LEU A 89 -17.09 11.39 -28.06
N SER A 90 -16.28 10.34 -28.20
CA SER A 90 -16.04 9.66 -29.48
C SER A 90 -17.34 9.12 -30.07
N ALA A 91 -18.20 8.49 -29.27
CA ALA A 91 -19.50 7.99 -29.73
C ALA A 91 -20.42 9.13 -30.21
N ARG A 92 -20.43 10.28 -29.52
CA ARG A 92 -21.21 11.46 -29.93
C ARG A 92 -20.66 12.09 -31.21
N VAL A 93 -19.34 12.18 -31.35
CA VAL A 93 -18.70 12.67 -32.57
C VAL A 93 -19.03 11.76 -33.74
N SER A 94 -18.90 10.44 -33.60
CA SER A 94 -19.27 9.48 -34.66
C SER A 94 -20.75 9.56 -35.05
N ALA A 95 -21.66 9.77 -34.09
CA ALA A 95 -23.07 9.95 -34.38
C ALA A 95 -23.35 11.26 -35.15
N LEU A 96 -22.67 12.36 -34.79
CA LEU A 96 -22.82 13.65 -35.47
C LEU A 96 -22.19 13.64 -36.87
N GLU A 97 -21.03 13.03 -37.03
CA GLU A 97 -20.37 12.86 -38.34
C GLU A 97 -21.15 11.91 -39.25
N GLY A 98 -21.76 10.86 -38.69
CA GLY A 98 -22.65 9.95 -39.43
C GLY A 98 -23.96 10.61 -39.89
N THR A 99 -24.47 11.59 -39.13
CA THR A 99 -25.70 12.33 -39.49
C THR A 99 -25.44 13.36 -40.60
N LYS A 100 -24.22 13.89 -40.70
CA LYS A 100 -23.88 14.95 -41.66
C LYS A 100 -23.84 14.47 -43.13
N ASN A 101 -23.58 13.19 -43.37
CA ASN A 101 -23.55 12.62 -44.72
C ASN A 101 -24.94 12.29 -45.31
N THR A 102 -26.00 12.31 -44.50
CA THR A 102 -27.36 11.97 -44.97
C THR A 102 -28.20 13.19 -45.37
N ASP A 103 -27.75 14.41 -45.08
CA ASP A 103 -28.51 15.64 -45.35
C ASP A 103 -28.09 16.36 -46.65
N ASP A 104 -26.93 16.00 -47.25
CA ASP A 104 -26.45 16.62 -48.50
C ASP A 104 -26.94 15.92 -49.79
N GLU A 105 -27.74 14.85 -49.71
CA GLU A 105 -28.22 14.08 -50.88
C GLU A 105 -29.71 14.34 -51.25
N LYS A 106 -30.34 15.37 -50.68
CA LYS A 106 -31.77 15.69 -50.90
C LYS A 106 -32.08 17.14 -51.32
N HIS A 107 -31.20 17.77 -52.10
CA HIS A 107 -31.56 18.97 -52.85
C HIS A 107 -31.18 18.87 -54.32
#